data_AF-A0A1S9AFB3-F1
#
_entry.id   AF-A0A1S9AFB3-F1
#
_cell.length_a   1.000
_cell.length_b   1.000
_cell.length_c   1.000
_cell.angle_alpha   90.00
_cell.angle_beta   90.00
_cell.angle_gamma   90.00
#
_symmetry.space_group_name_H-M   'P 1'
#
loop_
_entity.id
_entity.type
_entity.pdbx_description
1 polymer ?
#
loop_
_entity_poly.entity_id
_entity_poly.type
_entity_poly.pdbx_seq_one_letter_code
_entity_poly.pdbx_strand_id
1 'polypeptide(L)'
;MPLHPSSFLLPLLLMTAPAHAASLYLCPAEKAPATSLSAGITTPEGQRLRAVVGDAAALPGCRKLDLGLDAAQVEAVYPLPAGTKPEQTILLQGDDSKGALDVSEHTLIAARPEPDPPAPMPFGENLLRSMQARGFGVEERVTARLEDGRLRIDCKAGTRPAGVLLRGPWFLPRAQAALQAGFAGSGEFSWQAADEARAAREDALDMGSLRAKPKAASGRLLLPAGLERGAWRQFTILCPQGAASLALDALSLEPAAATRAPRSTWIWSRSEWRERGPALIDWAAAEGIGEIFITVPLSEGRVAEPEALGAFIKAAGARGVAVTAVEGDPHMILPDVQASTAARARAFAAYNAQADAAARLKGMQFDVEPYLLPGHVLPVGQRDSRYLEMAAKLREAAGAMRLEFVVPFWWDGKTALLRELAKSADALSVMDYRTDPGQIYRFAVPFLDWAEEHGKEVRIALEAGPIGAEVQRRYRRADAGAAGDMLLFELGGQPLLVLLRQPAAHPQGQAFTLAGTRKIDGSATTFHGDKEALRRLLPGLERVFGAWKGFGGIALHEWR
;
A
#
# COMPACT_ATOMS: atom_id res chain seq x y z
N MET A 1 67.56 32.77 -60.00
CA MET A 1 67.88 31.37 -60.35
C MET A 1 66.69 30.49 -59.96
N PRO A 2 66.33 29.52 -60.80
CA PRO A 2 64.98 28.97 -60.93
C PRO A 2 64.73 27.75 -60.03
N LEU A 3 63.45 27.39 -59.83
CA LEU A 3 62.87 26.07 -60.13
C LEU A 3 61.48 25.92 -59.45
N HIS A 4 60.43 25.84 -60.26
CA HIS A 4 59.25 25.02 -59.94
C HIS A 4 59.58 23.55 -60.27
N PRO A 5 58.96 22.59 -59.57
CA PRO A 5 57.92 21.80 -60.25
C PRO A 5 56.74 21.31 -59.38
N SER A 6 55.57 21.34 -60.03
CA SER A 6 54.47 20.36 -60.13
C SER A 6 54.11 19.34 -59.04
N SER A 7 52.82 19.42 -58.67
CA SER A 7 51.78 18.36 -58.65
C SER A 7 51.92 17.13 -57.74
N PHE A 8 50.92 16.92 -56.87
CA PHE A 8 49.97 15.79 -56.94
C PHE A 8 48.82 16.00 -55.93
N LEU A 9 47.59 16.09 -56.44
CA LEU A 9 46.34 16.02 -55.67
C LEU A 9 46.08 14.54 -55.35
N LEU A 10 46.08 14.17 -54.07
CA LEU A 10 45.59 12.89 -53.57
C LEU A 10 44.17 13.09 -53.03
N PRO A 11 43.16 12.28 -53.42
CA PRO A 11 41.84 12.36 -52.81
C PRO A 11 41.92 11.76 -51.41
N LEU A 12 41.67 12.58 -50.39
CA LEU A 12 41.53 12.11 -49.02
C LEU A 12 40.20 11.34 -48.94
N LEU A 13 40.26 10.02 -49.11
CA LEU A 13 39.17 9.12 -48.70
C LEU A 13 39.01 9.28 -47.19
N LEU A 14 37.97 10.00 -46.76
CA LEU A 14 37.45 9.93 -45.40
C LEU A 14 36.93 8.51 -45.18
N MET A 15 37.81 7.64 -44.67
CA MET A 15 37.42 6.39 -44.03
C MET A 15 36.62 6.76 -42.77
N THR A 16 35.31 6.79 -42.88
CA THR A 16 34.43 6.71 -41.72
C THR A 16 34.69 5.36 -41.05
N ALA A 17 35.36 5.38 -39.89
CA ALA A 17 35.43 4.20 -39.04
C ALA A 17 34.00 3.69 -38.77
N PRO A 18 33.73 2.37 -38.82
CA PRO A 18 32.42 1.85 -38.50
C PRO A 18 32.12 2.21 -37.04
N ALA A 19 31.00 2.91 -36.80
CA ALA A 19 30.47 3.11 -35.47
C ALA A 19 30.41 1.74 -34.77
N HIS A 20 31.11 1.58 -33.64
CA HIS A 20 31.09 0.32 -32.91
C HIS A 20 29.68 0.09 -32.36
N ALA A 21 28.93 -0.77 -33.03
CA ALA A 21 27.62 -1.17 -32.59
C ALA A 21 27.75 -1.88 -31.23
N ALA A 22 27.04 -1.35 -30.24
CA ALA A 22 26.95 -1.91 -28.92
C ALA A 22 26.19 -3.24 -28.94
N SER A 23 26.47 -4.04 -27.92
CA SER A 23 25.80 -5.30 -27.66
C SER A 23 25.28 -5.31 -26.22
N LEU A 24 24.15 -5.97 -26.03
CA LEU A 24 23.59 -6.32 -24.74
C LEU A 24 24.16 -7.65 -24.28
N TYR A 25 24.74 -7.66 -23.09
CA TYR A 25 25.33 -8.81 -22.46
C TYR A 25 24.53 -9.21 -21.22
N LEU A 26 24.37 -10.51 -21.01
CA LEU A 26 23.90 -11.06 -19.75
C LEU A 26 24.99 -11.96 -19.17
N CYS A 27 25.60 -11.48 -18.10
CA CYS A 27 26.77 -12.09 -17.46
C CYS A 27 26.42 -12.60 -16.06
N PRO A 28 27.13 -13.62 -15.55
CA PRO A 28 27.27 -13.83 -14.10
C PRO A 28 27.75 -12.53 -13.44
N ALA A 29 27.12 -12.12 -12.34
CA ALA A 29 27.35 -10.79 -11.76
C ALA A 29 28.82 -10.53 -11.38
N GLU A 30 29.53 -11.58 -10.94
CA GLU A 30 30.95 -11.54 -10.55
C GLU A 30 31.91 -11.40 -11.74
N LYS A 31 31.45 -11.69 -12.96
CA LYS A 31 32.24 -11.58 -14.19
C LYS A 31 31.87 -10.36 -15.04
N ALA A 32 30.83 -9.63 -14.63
CA ALA A 32 30.31 -8.51 -15.37
C ALA A 32 31.19 -7.28 -15.19
N PRO A 33 31.56 -6.57 -16.27
CA PRO A 33 32.35 -5.35 -16.16
C PRO A 33 31.57 -4.25 -15.41
N ALA A 34 32.30 -3.39 -14.72
CA ALA A 34 31.73 -2.22 -14.07
C ALA A 34 31.49 -1.13 -15.13
N THR A 35 30.22 -0.86 -15.44
CA THR A 35 29.79 0.21 -16.34
C THR A 35 28.49 0.83 -15.85
N SER A 36 28.28 2.09 -16.20
CA SER A 36 27.07 2.84 -15.87
C SER A 36 25.82 2.31 -16.58
N LEU A 37 25.97 1.66 -17.74
CA LEU A 37 24.85 1.02 -18.46
C LEU A 37 24.75 -0.45 -18.07
N SER A 38 24.39 -0.70 -16.82
CA SER A 38 24.18 -2.05 -16.32
C SER A 38 23.03 -2.14 -15.32
N ALA A 39 22.45 -3.34 -15.21
CA ALA A 39 21.43 -3.63 -14.22
C ALA A 39 21.66 -4.99 -13.58
N GLY A 40 21.55 -5.04 -12.24
CA GLY A 40 21.63 -6.28 -11.47
C GLY A 40 20.35 -7.09 -11.56
N ILE A 41 20.49 -8.40 -11.70
CA ILE A 41 19.37 -9.33 -11.88
C ILE A 41 19.57 -10.48 -10.90
N THR A 42 18.48 -11.00 -10.38
CA THR A 42 18.54 -12.29 -9.71
C THR A 42 17.37 -13.16 -10.06
N THR A 43 17.73 -14.38 -10.44
CA THR A 43 16.78 -15.37 -10.90
C THR A 43 15.99 -15.91 -9.71
N PRO A 44 14.82 -16.53 -9.94
CA PRO A 44 14.05 -17.19 -8.88
C PRO A 44 14.87 -18.20 -8.07
N GLU A 45 15.85 -18.85 -8.71
CA GLU A 45 16.78 -19.83 -8.12
C GLU A 45 17.92 -19.18 -7.33
N GLY A 46 17.96 -17.83 -7.25
CA GLY A 46 18.96 -17.08 -6.50
C GLY A 46 20.27 -16.83 -7.25
N GLN A 47 20.36 -17.13 -8.54
CA GLN A 47 21.55 -16.83 -9.33
C GLN A 47 21.66 -15.32 -9.58
N ARG A 48 22.84 -14.75 -9.29
CA ARG A 48 23.14 -13.33 -9.56
C ARG A 48 23.65 -13.15 -10.98
N LEU A 49 22.92 -12.37 -11.77
CA LEU A 49 23.30 -11.98 -13.12
C LEU A 49 23.42 -10.45 -13.19
N ARG A 50 24.07 -9.95 -14.22
CA ARG A 50 24.10 -8.54 -14.56
C ARG A 50 23.91 -8.38 -16.06
N ALA A 51 22.91 -7.59 -16.44
CA ALA A 51 22.78 -7.10 -17.80
C ALA A 51 23.71 -5.91 -17.99
N VAL A 52 24.44 -5.88 -19.10
CA VAL A 52 25.43 -4.85 -19.40
C VAL A 52 25.34 -4.45 -20.87
N VAL A 53 25.39 -3.15 -21.17
CA VAL A 53 25.56 -2.66 -22.53
C VAL A 53 27.00 -2.19 -22.72
N GLY A 54 27.63 -2.62 -23.81
CA GLY A 54 29.00 -2.23 -24.16
C GLY A 54 29.38 -2.60 -25.59
N ASP A 55 30.56 -2.17 -26.02
CA ASP A 55 31.09 -2.29 -27.39
C ASP A 55 32.13 -3.43 -27.57
N ALA A 56 32.45 -4.15 -26.48
CA ALA A 56 33.33 -5.31 -26.54
C ALA A 56 32.83 -6.31 -27.58
N ALA A 57 33.74 -7.01 -28.29
CA ALA A 57 33.34 -8.00 -29.29
C ALA A 57 32.66 -9.23 -28.66
N ALA A 58 33.13 -9.64 -27.47
CA ALA A 58 32.58 -10.70 -26.64
C ALA A 58 33.01 -10.52 -25.18
N LEU A 59 32.19 -11.01 -24.25
CA LEU A 59 32.53 -11.12 -22.82
C LEU A 59 32.49 -12.60 -22.41
N PRO A 60 33.61 -13.17 -21.91
CA PRO A 60 33.66 -14.58 -21.55
C PRO A 60 32.61 -14.98 -20.51
N GLY A 61 31.85 -16.04 -20.80
CA GLY A 61 30.79 -16.53 -19.90
C GLY A 61 29.50 -15.71 -19.91
N CYS A 62 29.38 -14.72 -20.80
CA CYS A 62 28.17 -13.93 -20.98
C CYS A 62 27.41 -14.36 -22.24
N ARG A 63 26.08 -14.28 -22.18
CA ARG A 63 25.24 -14.33 -23.39
C ARG A 63 25.26 -12.95 -24.03
N LYS A 64 25.23 -12.89 -25.36
CA LYS A 64 25.34 -11.65 -26.14
C LYS A 64 24.16 -11.52 -27.09
N LEU A 65 23.63 -10.31 -27.23
CA LEU A 65 22.70 -9.88 -28.27
C LEU A 65 23.24 -8.58 -28.88
N ASP A 66 23.47 -8.55 -30.18
CA ASP A 66 23.90 -7.33 -30.87
C ASP A 66 22.73 -6.36 -30.95
N LEU A 67 22.91 -5.11 -30.49
CA LEU A 67 21.86 -4.10 -30.53
C LEU A 67 21.80 -3.40 -31.90
N GLY A 68 22.93 -3.37 -32.62
CA GLY A 68 23.03 -2.59 -33.86
C GLY A 68 22.93 -1.08 -33.66
N LEU A 69 23.15 -0.61 -32.43
CA LEU A 69 23.04 0.80 -32.02
C LEU A 69 24.35 1.25 -31.37
N ASP A 70 24.66 2.54 -31.41
CA ASP A 70 25.76 3.10 -30.62
C ASP A 70 25.42 3.01 -29.11
N ALA A 71 26.38 2.69 -28.25
CA ALA A 71 26.18 2.65 -26.81
C ALA A 71 25.65 4.00 -26.25
N ALA A 72 26.04 5.12 -26.87
CA ALA A 72 25.55 6.45 -26.52
C ALA A 72 24.05 6.65 -26.80
N GLN A 73 23.45 5.83 -27.67
CA GLN A 73 22.00 5.84 -27.92
C GLN A 73 21.21 5.10 -26.83
N VAL A 74 21.87 4.29 -25.99
CA VAL A 74 21.21 3.60 -24.89
C VAL A 74 21.17 4.52 -23.67
N GLU A 75 19.96 4.79 -23.19
CA GLU A 75 19.72 5.58 -21.99
C GLU A 75 19.89 4.73 -20.73
N ALA A 76 19.23 3.57 -20.70
CA ALA A 76 19.23 2.68 -19.55
C ALA A 76 18.93 1.22 -19.97
N VAL A 77 19.30 0.28 -19.10
CA VAL A 77 18.88 -1.12 -19.18
C VAL A 77 18.10 -1.45 -17.92
N TYR A 78 16.94 -2.08 -18.06
CA TYR A 78 16.07 -2.41 -16.93
C TYR A 78 15.50 -3.83 -17.05
N PRO A 79 15.76 -4.73 -16.10
CA PRO A 79 15.27 -6.09 -16.14
C PRO A 79 13.82 -6.18 -15.65
N LEU A 80 13.00 -6.97 -16.34
CA LEU A 80 11.68 -7.37 -15.82
C LEU A 80 11.79 -8.73 -15.11
N PRO A 81 10.83 -9.10 -14.25
CA PRO A 81 10.81 -10.45 -13.68
C PRO A 81 10.83 -11.53 -14.76
N ALA A 82 11.44 -12.69 -14.46
CA ALA A 82 11.49 -13.80 -15.39
C ALA A 82 10.06 -14.29 -15.73
N GLY A 83 9.84 -14.67 -17.00
CA GLY A 83 8.53 -15.12 -17.50
C GLY A 83 7.52 -14.00 -17.78
N THR A 84 7.85 -12.75 -17.46
CA THR A 84 7.00 -11.59 -17.76
C THR A 84 6.88 -11.34 -19.26
N LYS A 85 5.64 -11.17 -19.74
CA LYS A 85 5.32 -10.80 -21.13
C LYS A 85 4.45 -9.55 -21.14
N PRO A 86 5.03 -8.35 -21.26
CA PRO A 86 4.27 -7.12 -21.34
C PRO A 86 3.34 -7.11 -22.55
N GLU A 87 2.09 -6.71 -22.34
CA GLU A 87 1.10 -6.65 -23.41
C GLU A 87 1.18 -5.31 -24.15
N GLN A 88 0.29 -4.36 -23.84
CA GLN A 88 0.10 -3.15 -24.64
C GLN A 88 0.77 -1.90 -24.06
N THR A 89 0.90 -1.82 -22.74
CA THR A 89 1.41 -0.62 -22.08
C THR A 89 2.33 -1.00 -20.93
N ILE A 90 3.48 -0.33 -20.88
CA ILE A 90 4.43 -0.36 -19.77
C ILE A 90 4.52 1.05 -19.21
N LEU A 91 4.39 1.19 -17.90
CA LEU A 91 4.72 2.42 -17.19
C LEU A 91 6.08 2.21 -16.52
N LEU A 92 7.02 3.13 -16.73
CA LEU A 92 8.27 3.20 -15.99
C LEU A 92 8.25 4.45 -15.13
N GLN A 93 8.63 4.32 -13.87
CA GLN A 93 8.68 5.40 -12.91
C GLN A 93 10.06 5.49 -12.28
N GLY A 94 10.48 6.71 -11.97
CA GLY A 94 11.74 6.97 -11.30
C GLY A 94 12.20 8.41 -11.41
N ASP A 95 13.43 8.66 -10.99
CA ASP A 95 14.00 9.99 -10.98
C ASP A 95 14.52 10.36 -12.37
N ASP A 96 14.18 11.56 -12.84
CA ASP A 96 14.78 12.14 -14.04
C ASP A 96 15.99 12.98 -13.62
N SER A 97 17.13 12.32 -13.47
CA SER A 97 18.39 12.97 -13.14
C SER A 97 19.20 13.16 -14.43
N LYS A 98 19.52 14.41 -14.76
CA LYS A 98 20.43 14.78 -15.88
C LYS A 98 20.01 14.25 -17.27
N GLY A 99 18.70 14.08 -17.52
CA GLY A 99 18.18 13.67 -18.83
C GLY A 99 18.29 12.17 -19.10
N ALA A 100 18.28 11.35 -18.04
CA ALA A 100 18.10 9.90 -18.09
C ALA A 100 17.15 9.49 -16.96
N LEU A 101 16.19 8.62 -17.28
CA LEU A 101 15.29 8.02 -16.30
C LEU A 101 16.01 6.92 -15.54
N ASP A 102 16.28 7.15 -14.27
CA ASP A 102 16.70 6.10 -13.34
C ASP A 102 15.46 5.35 -12.86
N VAL A 103 15.17 4.22 -13.50
CA VAL A 103 13.92 3.48 -13.28
C VAL A 103 13.93 2.79 -11.91
N SER A 104 13.09 3.28 -10.99
CA SER A 104 12.85 2.66 -9.69
C SER A 104 11.77 1.58 -9.76
N GLU A 105 10.73 1.80 -10.56
CA GLU A 105 9.54 0.93 -10.62
C GLU A 105 9.02 0.77 -12.05
N HIS A 106 8.36 -0.37 -12.30
CA HIS A 106 7.58 -0.59 -13.52
C HIS A 106 6.16 -1.08 -13.19
N THR A 107 5.20 -0.70 -14.01
CA THR A 107 3.84 -1.26 -14.00
C THR A 107 3.50 -1.81 -15.37
N LEU A 108 3.01 -3.05 -15.42
CA LEU A 108 2.55 -3.69 -16.65
C LEU A 108 1.03 -3.64 -16.68
N ILE A 109 0.48 -2.94 -17.66
CA ILE A 109 -0.98 -2.79 -17.77
C ILE A 109 -1.51 -3.94 -18.63
N ALA A 110 -2.30 -4.83 -18.00
CA ALA A 110 -3.01 -5.89 -18.70
C ALA A 110 -4.05 -5.30 -19.68
N ALA A 111 -4.22 -5.91 -20.85
CA ALA A 111 -5.22 -5.48 -21.85
C ALA A 111 -6.65 -5.74 -21.37
N ARG A 112 -6.82 -6.67 -20.43
CA ARG A 112 -8.06 -6.86 -19.67
C ARG A 112 -7.72 -6.76 -18.18
N PRO A 113 -7.96 -5.61 -17.54
CA PRO A 113 -7.83 -5.54 -16.10
C PRO A 113 -8.78 -6.56 -15.47
N GLU A 114 -8.29 -7.33 -14.50
CA GLU A 114 -9.18 -8.08 -13.63
C GLU A 114 -10.15 -7.11 -12.94
N PRO A 115 -11.39 -7.52 -12.65
CA PRO A 115 -12.31 -6.69 -11.89
C PRO A 115 -11.66 -6.32 -10.55
N ASP A 116 -11.71 -5.04 -10.19
CA ASP A 116 -11.26 -4.62 -8.87
C ASP A 116 -11.97 -5.45 -7.79
N PRO A 117 -11.26 -5.90 -6.73
CA PRO A 117 -11.92 -6.54 -5.61
C PRO A 117 -12.98 -5.59 -5.02
N PRO A 118 -14.04 -6.13 -4.39
CA PRO A 118 -15.09 -5.32 -3.78
C PRO A 118 -14.47 -4.32 -2.80
N ALA A 119 -14.83 -3.04 -2.93
CA ALA A 119 -14.39 -2.02 -1.99
C ALA A 119 -15.14 -2.16 -0.64
N PRO A 120 -14.58 -1.67 0.48
CA PRO A 120 -15.33 -1.60 1.73
C PRO A 120 -16.54 -0.67 1.58
N MET A 121 -17.67 -1.03 2.20
CA MET A 121 -18.85 -0.19 2.26
C MET A 121 -18.49 1.17 2.87
N PRO A 122 -18.80 2.30 2.22
CA PRO A 122 -18.38 3.61 2.70
C PRO A 122 -19.19 4.06 3.93
N PHE A 123 -18.53 4.76 4.86
CA PHE A 123 -19.18 5.42 5.99
C PHE A 123 -19.69 6.81 5.60
N GLY A 124 -20.84 7.21 6.13
CA GLY A 124 -21.40 8.56 5.96
C GLY A 124 -21.94 8.90 4.57
N GLU A 125 -21.76 8.01 3.59
CA GLU A 125 -22.31 8.17 2.24
C GLU A 125 -23.71 7.58 2.12
N ASN A 126 -24.53 8.14 1.21
CA ASN A 126 -25.83 7.57 0.89
C ASN A 126 -25.66 6.35 -0.03
N LEU A 127 -25.68 5.16 0.58
CA LEU A 127 -25.49 3.86 -0.05
C LEU A 127 -26.51 3.59 -1.17
N LEU A 128 -27.71 4.16 -1.10
CA LEU A 128 -28.77 3.97 -2.10
C LEU A 128 -28.34 4.42 -3.51
N ARG A 129 -27.34 5.30 -3.64
CA ARG A 129 -26.84 5.78 -4.94
C ARG A 129 -26.14 4.68 -5.76
N SER A 130 -25.65 3.63 -5.12
CA SER A 130 -24.92 2.54 -5.77
C SER A 130 -25.47 1.16 -5.40
N MET A 131 -26.58 1.12 -4.67
CA MET A 131 -27.31 -0.13 -4.38
C MET A 131 -28.25 -0.51 -5.52
N GLN A 132 -28.61 -1.79 -5.55
CA GLN A 132 -29.69 -2.34 -6.35
C GLN A 132 -30.81 -2.78 -5.42
N ALA A 133 -32.05 -2.45 -5.79
CA ALA A 133 -33.25 -2.87 -5.08
C ALA A 133 -34.04 -3.89 -5.91
N ARG A 134 -34.35 -5.03 -5.31
CA ARG A 134 -35.20 -6.06 -5.95
C ARG A 134 -36.36 -6.43 -5.03
N GLY A 135 -37.57 -6.14 -5.47
CA GLY A 135 -38.78 -6.63 -4.80
C GLY A 135 -38.87 -8.16 -4.85
N PHE A 136 -39.40 -8.75 -3.79
CA PHE A 136 -39.76 -10.16 -3.72
C PHE A 136 -41.07 -10.33 -2.95
N GLY A 137 -41.68 -11.48 -3.13
CA GLY A 137 -42.92 -11.84 -2.45
C GLY A 137 -43.92 -12.42 -3.41
N VAL A 138 -44.86 -13.17 -2.85
CA VAL A 138 -46.03 -13.66 -3.58
C VAL A 138 -47.13 -12.60 -3.59
N GLU A 139 -48.18 -12.81 -4.39
CA GLU A 139 -49.35 -11.90 -4.47
C GLU A 139 -49.06 -10.50 -5.06
N GLU A 140 -47.88 -10.28 -5.65
CA GLU A 140 -47.46 -8.99 -6.21
C GLU A 140 -47.69 -7.81 -5.25
N ARG A 141 -47.44 -8.08 -3.96
CA ARG A 141 -47.71 -7.12 -2.88
C ARG A 141 -46.75 -5.96 -2.83
N VAL A 142 -45.61 -6.04 -3.50
CA VAL A 142 -44.51 -5.09 -3.32
C VAL A 142 -44.10 -4.49 -4.64
N THR A 143 -44.09 -3.17 -4.69
CA THR A 143 -43.42 -2.41 -5.74
C THR A 143 -42.28 -1.62 -5.12
N ALA A 144 -41.09 -1.72 -5.72
CA ALA A 144 -39.90 -1.01 -5.27
C ALA A 144 -39.30 -0.23 -6.44
N ARG A 145 -39.01 1.05 -6.24
CA ARG A 145 -38.35 1.92 -7.23
C ARG A 145 -37.19 2.65 -6.57
N LEU A 146 -35.99 2.44 -7.09
CA LEU A 146 -34.78 3.11 -6.64
C LEU A 146 -34.31 4.06 -7.75
N GLU A 147 -34.45 5.36 -7.51
CA GLU A 147 -34.12 6.41 -8.47
C GLU A 147 -33.42 7.56 -7.72
N ASP A 148 -32.33 8.08 -8.28
CA ASP A 148 -31.54 9.19 -7.72
C ASP A 148 -31.16 9.03 -6.24
N GLY A 149 -30.79 7.82 -5.82
CA GLY A 149 -30.41 7.53 -4.44
C GLY A 149 -31.57 7.59 -3.43
N ARG A 150 -32.81 7.48 -3.91
CA ARG A 150 -34.02 7.40 -3.09
C ARG A 150 -34.80 6.15 -3.43
N LEU A 151 -35.17 5.38 -2.42
CA LEU A 151 -35.93 4.15 -2.57
C LEU A 151 -37.38 4.39 -2.12
N ARG A 152 -38.34 4.03 -2.98
CA ARG A 152 -39.76 4.02 -2.68
C ARG A 152 -40.26 2.59 -2.69
N ILE A 153 -40.92 2.18 -1.61
CA ILE A 153 -41.50 0.86 -1.43
C ILE A 153 -42.98 1.05 -1.11
N ASP A 154 -43.84 0.40 -1.87
CA ASP A 154 -45.28 0.33 -1.58
C ASP A 154 -45.66 -1.13 -1.36
N CYS A 155 -46.31 -1.39 -0.22
CA CYS A 155 -46.77 -2.70 0.20
C CYS A 155 -48.31 -2.72 0.20
N LYS A 156 -48.91 -3.66 -0.53
CA LYS A 156 -50.33 -4.00 -0.39
C LYS A 156 -50.53 -4.87 0.85
N ALA A 157 -51.75 -4.88 1.40
CA ALA A 157 -52.08 -5.78 2.51
C ALA A 157 -52.01 -7.26 2.12
N GLY A 158 -51.71 -8.13 3.07
CA GLY A 158 -51.64 -9.59 2.90
C GLY A 158 -50.84 -10.27 4.01
N THR A 159 -50.77 -11.60 3.99
CA THR A 159 -50.19 -12.39 5.10
C THR A 159 -48.93 -13.15 4.71
N ARG A 160 -48.64 -13.30 3.41
CA ARG A 160 -47.45 -13.98 2.91
C ARG A 160 -46.21 -13.07 2.93
N PRO A 161 -44.99 -13.63 3.10
CA PRO A 161 -43.75 -12.85 3.10
C PRO A 161 -43.56 -12.07 1.79
N ALA A 162 -43.25 -10.80 1.92
CA ALA A 162 -42.91 -9.92 0.80
C ALA A 162 -42.03 -8.77 1.29
N GLY A 163 -41.18 -8.23 0.42
CA GLY A 163 -40.24 -7.19 0.79
C GLY A 163 -39.31 -6.77 -0.34
N VAL A 164 -38.21 -6.13 0.02
CA VAL A 164 -37.18 -5.63 -0.90
C VAL A 164 -35.81 -6.09 -0.42
N LEU A 165 -35.03 -6.65 -1.34
CA LEU A 165 -33.62 -6.96 -1.15
C LEU A 165 -32.78 -5.78 -1.63
N LEU A 166 -31.85 -5.32 -0.81
CA LEU A 166 -30.86 -4.28 -1.12
C LEU A 166 -29.47 -4.89 -1.20
N ARG A 167 -28.84 -4.75 -2.37
CA ARG A 167 -27.49 -5.27 -2.67
C ARG A 167 -26.59 -4.13 -3.10
N GLY A 168 -25.30 -4.24 -2.82
CA GLY A 168 -24.31 -3.24 -3.22
C GLY A 168 -22.99 -3.88 -3.67
N PRO A 169 -22.10 -3.12 -4.31
CA PRO A 169 -20.83 -3.62 -4.87
C PRO A 169 -19.72 -3.72 -3.80
N TRP A 170 -20.08 -3.81 -2.53
CA TRP A 170 -19.15 -3.70 -1.40
C TRP A 170 -19.14 -4.97 -0.54
N PHE A 171 -18.06 -5.16 0.21
CA PHE A 171 -18.13 -5.96 1.43
C PHE A 171 -18.49 -5.06 2.62
N LEU A 172 -19.07 -5.65 3.66
CA LEU A 172 -19.37 -4.93 4.90
C LEU A 172 -18.14 -5.00 5.83
N PRO A 173 -17.57 -3.88 6.30
CA PRO A 173 -16.40 -3.91 7.19
C PRO A 173 -16.70 -4.56 8.55
N ARG A 174 -15.67 -5.05 9.25
CA ARG A 174 -15.79 -5.61 10.61
C ARG A 174 -15.94 -4.55 11.71
N ALA A 175 -15.98 -3.27 11.34
CA ALA A 175 -16.25 -2.15 12.23
C ALA A 175 -17.51 -2.31 13.09
N GLN A 176 -17.50 -1.72 14.28
CA GLN A 176 -18.70 -1.52 15.10
C GLN A 176 -19.57 -0.43 14.46
N ALA A 177 -20.46 -0.84 13.56
CA ALA A 177 -21.28 0.06 12.76
C ALA A 177 -22.78 -0.22 12.91
N ALA A 178 -23.57 0.75 12.48
CA ALA A 178 -25.02 0.65 12.35
C ALA A 178 -25.46 1.26 11.02
N LEU A 179 -26.60 0.80 10.49
CA LEU A 179 -27.27 1.50 9.41
C LEU A 179 -28.07 2.66 9.98
N GLN A 180 -27.90 3.84 9.38
CA GLN A 180 -28.70 5.02 9.63
C GLN A 180 -29.61 5.24 8.42
N ALA A 181 -30.91 5.20 8.65
CA ALA A 181 -31.92 5.44 7.64
C ALA A 181 -32.58 6.81 7.88
N GLY A 182 -32.75 7.58 6.81
CA GLY A 182 -33.66 8.73 6.75
C GLY A 182 -34.89 8.34 5.94
N PHE A 183 -36.08 8.41 6.54
CA PHE A 183 -37.29 7.85 5.94
C PHE A 183 -38.59 8.56 6.31
N ALA A 184 -39.63 8.34 5.51
CA ALA A 184 -41.02 8.74 5.76
C ALA A 184 -41.99 7.68 5.20
N GLY A 185 -43.28 7.78 5.54
CA GLY A 185 -44.32 6.93 4.94
C GLY A 185 -45.37 6.46 5.94
N SER A 186 -45.74 5.19 5.91
CA SER A 186 -46.72 4.59 6.81
C SER A 186 -46.40 3.12 7.08
N GLY A 187 -46.67 2.65 8.30
CA GLY A 187 -46.47 1.25 8.71
C GLY A 187 -45.17 0.98 9.45
N GLU A 188 -44.92 -0.28 9.76
CA GLU A 188 -43.71 -0.74 10.45
C GLU A 188 -43.01 -1.78 9.59
N PHE A 189 -41.74 -1.53 9.27
CA PHE A 189 -40.94 -2.36 8.39
C PHE A 189 -39.84 -3.04 9.20
N SER A 190 -39.77 -4.36 9.12
CA SER A 190 -38.68 -5.13 9.73
C SER A 190 -37.48 -5.18 8.80
N TRP A 191 -36.29 -5.10 9.38
CA TRP A 191 -35.02 -5.08 8.67
C TRP A 191 -34.20 -6.31 9.02
N GLN A 192 -33.54 -6.87 8.03
CA GLN A 192 -32.70 -8.04 8.20
C GLN A 192 -31.41 -7.92 7.36
N ALA A 193 -30.38 -8.69 7.73
CA ALA A 193 -29.14 -8.82 6.97
C ALA A 193 -28.81 -10.29 6.70
N ALA A 194 -28.30 -10.58 5.51
CA ALA A 194 -27.84 -11.92 5.15
C ALA A 194 -26.41 -11.88 4.61
N ASP A 195 -25.59 -12.78 5.13
CA ASP A 195 -24.32 -13.21 4.54
C ASP A 195 -24.56 -14.30 3.50
N GLU A 196 -23.49 -14.72 2.82
CA GLU A 196 -23.53 -15.74 1.78
C GLU A 196 -24.18 -17.05 2.22
N ALA A 197 -23.80 -17.57 3.39
CA ALA A 197 -24.31 -18.84 3.88
C ALA A 197 -25.80 -18.78 4.20
N ARG A 198 -26.29 -17.66 4.75
CA ARG A 198 -27.71 -17.44 5.04
C ARG A 198 -28.52 -17.16 3.77
N ALA A 199 -28.01 -16.32 2.88
CA ALA A 199 -28.67 -16.00 1.61
C ALA A 199 -28.87 -17.26 0.74
N ALA A 200 -27.92 -18.20 0.75
CA ALA A 200 -28.03 -19.48 0.03
C ALA A 200 -29.15 -20.39 0.57
N ARG A 201 -29.57 -20.21 1.83
CA ARG A 201 -30.67 -20.95 2.47
C ARG A 201 -31.95 -20.12 2.61
N GLU A 202 -32.02 -18.96 1.96
CA GLU A 202 -33.13 -18.00 2.10
C GLU A 202 -33.40 -17.55 3.55
N ASP A 203 -32.34 -17.50 4.36
CA ASP A 203 -32.35 -17.08 5.77
C ASP A 203 -31.72 -15.68 5.94
N ALA A 204 -32.03 -15.00 7.05
CA ALA A 204 -31.49 -13.69 7.38
C ALA A 204 -31.52 -13.42 8.90
N LEU A 205 -30.59 -12.58 9.37
CA LEU A 205 -30.53 -12.12 10.75
C LEU A 205 -31.37 -10.85 10.94
N ASP A 206 -32.16 -10.84 12.01
CA ASP A 206 -32.97 -9.67 12.38
C ASP A 206 -32.09 -8.47 12.81
N MET A 207 -32.51 -7.28 12.39
CA MET A 207 -31.91 -5.99 12.75
C MET A 207 -32.89 -5.08 13.53
N GLY A 208 -34.13 -5.53 13.73
CA GLY A 208 -35.21 -4.76 14.32
C GLY A 208 -36.12 -4.09 13.29
N SER A 209 -36.97 -3.16 13.74
CA SER A 209 -37.98 -2.52 12.90
C SER A 209 -37.90 -0.99 12.92
N LEU A 210 -38.30 -0.38 11.81
CA LEU A 210 -38.48 1.07 11.69
C LEU A 210 -39.94 1.40 11.39
N ARG A 211 -40.54 2.27 12.22
CA ARG A 211 -41.93 2.71 12.05
C ARG A 211 -42.00 4.00 11.25
N ALA A 212 -42.47 3.90 10.00
CA ALA A 212 -42.68 5.03 9.11
C ALA A 212 -43.96 5.81 9.47
N LYS A 213 -43.84 7.13 9.45
CA LYS A 213 -44.95 8.09 9.61
C LYS A 213 -44.86 9.14 8.50
N PRO A 214 -45.94 9.90 8.21
CA PRO A 214 -45.93 10.87 7.11
C PRO A 214 -44.84 11.94 7.25
N LYS A 215 -44.49 12.29 8.50
CA LYS A 215 -43.38 13.19 8.80
C LYS A 215 -42.05 12.45 8.66
N ALA A 216 -41.09 13.09 7.99
CA ALA A 216 -39.73 12.59 7.89
C ALA A 216 -39.13 12.29 9.28
N ALA A 217 -38.47 11.16 9.37
CA ALA A 217 -37.83 10.63 10.56
C ALA A 217 -36.46 10.04 10.20
N SER A 218 -35.66 9.79 11.22
CA SER A 218 -34.44 9.01 11.10
C SER A 218 -34.47 7.85 12.10
N GLY A 219 -33.81 6.75 11.75
CA GLY A 219 -33.78 5.55 12.57
C GLY A 219 -32.47 4.80 12.40
N ARG A 220 -32.03 4.16 13.47
CA ARG A 220 -30.74 3.49 13.55
C ARG A 220 -30.96 2.00 13.80
N LEU A 221 -30.30 1.17 13.00
CA LEU A 221 -30.37 -0.29 13.06
C LEU A 221 -28.97 -0.83 13.31
N LEU A 222 -28.76 -1.46 14.47
CA LEU A 222 -27.49 -2.11 14.77
C LEU A 222 -27.28 -3.29 13.83
N LEU A 223 -26.04 -3.47 13.40
CA LEU A 223 -25.70 -4.62 12.60
C LEU A 223 -25.68 -5.89 13.47
N PRO A 224 -26.22 -7.04 13.02
CA PRO A 224 -26.27 -8.26 13.83
C PRO A 224 -24.87 -8.78 14.16
N ALA A 225 -24.67 -9.29 15.38
CA ALA A 225 -23.36 -9.79 15.84
C ALA A 225 -22.91 -11.06 15.11
N GLY A 226 -23.84 -11.96 14.77
CA GLY A 226 -23.54 -13.23 14.08
C GLY A 226 -23.45 -13.16 12.56
N LEU A 227 -23.38 -11.94 11.98
CA LEU A 227 -23.30 -11.75 10.53
C LEU A 227 -21.84 -11.84 10.07
N GLU A 228 -21.55 -12.71 9.10
CA GLU A 228 -20.22 -12.77 8.49
C GLU A 228 -20.01 -11.55 7.56
N ARG A 229 -19.39 -10.51 8.12
CA ARG A 229 -19.22 -9.17 7.52
C ARG A 229 -18.60 -9.20 6.12
N GLY A 230 -17.45 -9.87 5.97
CA GLY A 230 -16.75 -10.00 4.69
C GLY A 230 -17.51 -10.80 3.63
N ALA A 231 -18.51 -11.61 4.05
CA ALA A 231 -19.36 -12.40 3.16
C ALA A 231 -20.79 -11.83 3.07
N TRP A 232 -21.01 -10.58 3.49
CA TRP A 232 -22.31 -9.92 3.37
C TRP A 232 -22.81 -9.94 1.92
N ARG A 233 -24.12 -10.18 1.74
CA ARG A 233 -24.76 -10.22 0.42
C ARG A 233 -25.87 -9.21 0.27
N GLN A 234 -26.70 -9.01 1.29
CA GLN A 234 -27.86 -8.13 1.19
C GLN A 234 -28.40 -7.67 2.53
N PHE A 235 -29.05 -6.50 2.51
CA PHE A 235 -30.06 -6.13 3.50
C PHE A 235 -31.45 -6.43 2.95
N THR A 236 -32.39 -6.74 3.83
CA THR A 236 -33.77 -7.06 3.48
C THR A 236 -34.72 -6.18 4.27
N ILE A 237 -35.67 -5.55 3.59
CA ILE A 237 -36.75 -4.77 4.20
C ILE A 237 -38.05 -5.56 3.99
N LEU A 238 -38.70 -5.97 5.07
CA LEU A 238 -39.94 -6.74 5.03
C LEU A 238 -41.16 -5.82 5.13
N CYS A 239 -42.14 -6.06 4.26
CA CYS A 239 -43.43 -5.40 4.32
C CYS A 239 -44.24 -5.87 5.54
N PRO A 240 -44.98 -4.98 6.21
CA PRO A 240 -45.97 -5.38 7.20
C PRO A 240 -47.14 -6.15 6.55
N GLN A 241 -48.01 -6.73 7.39
CA GLN A 241 -49.23 -7.38 6.92
C GLN A 241 -50.25 -6.39 6.36
N GLY A 242 -50.32 -5.18 6.92
CA GLY A 242 -51.18 -4.11 6.43
C GLY A 242 -50.60 -3.41 5.18
N ALA A 243 -51.43 -2.64 4.49
CA ALA A 243 -50.94 -1.73 3.46
C ALA A 243 -50.03 -0.66 4.08
N ALA A 244 -48.90 -0.38 3.43
CA ALA A 244 -47.84 0.47 3.98
C ALA A 244 -47.01 1.06 2.85
N SER A 245 -46.34 2.19 3.13
CA SER A 245 -45.38 2.79 2.21
C SER A 245 -44.13 3.23 2.95
N LEU A 246 -42.96 3.04 2.32
CA LEU A 246 -41.68 3.50 2.84
C LEU A 246 -40.96 4.31 1.77
N ALA A 247 -40.68 5.55 2.11
CA ALA A 247 -39.76 6.40 1.41
C ALA A 247 -38.43 6.41 2.18
N LEU A 248 -37.38 5.85 1.60
CA LEU A 248 -36.01 5.95 2.09
C LEU A 248 -35.29 7.01 1.29
N ASP A 249 -35.03 8.15 1.93
CA ASP A 249 -34.34 9.29 1.32
C ASP A 249 -32.82 9.21 1.51
N ALA A 250 -32.37 8.48 2.53
CA ALA A 250 -30.96 8.18 2.77
C ALA A 250 -30.79 6.85 3.51
N LEU A 251 -29.74 6.11 3.17
CA LEU A 251 -29.25 4.98 3.94
C LEU A 251 -27.72 5.09 4.01
N SER A 252 -27.15 5.26 5.20
CA SER A 252 -25.70 5.32 5.40
C SER A 252 -25.22 4.30 6.43
N LEU A 253 -23.96 3.90 6.31
CA LEU A 253 -23.25 3.17 7.36
C LEU A 253 -22.61 4.20 8.30
N GLU A 254 -22.85 4.08 9.60
CA GLU A 254 -22.36 5.02 10.62
C GLU A 254 -21.64 4.29 11.76
N PRO A 255 -20.59 4.89 12.36
CA PRO A 255 -19.94 4.31 13.55
C PRO A 255 -20.95 4.16 14.69
N ALA A 256 -21.03 2.98 15.31
CA ALA A 256 -21.89 2.69 16.47
C ALA A 256 -21.18 2.88 17.80
N ALA A 257 -19.87 2.68 17.81
CA ALA A 257 -18.98 3.08 18.87
C ALA A 257 -17.74 3.68 18.21
N ALA A 258 -16.99 4.50 18.96
CA ALA A 258 -15.71 5.02 18.49
C ALA A 258 -14.67 4.91 19.61
N THR A 259 -13.65 4.09 19.40
CA THR A 259 -12.43 4.06 20.18
C THR A 259 -11.65 5.33 19.90
N ARG A 260 -11.24 6.03 20.95
CA ARG A 260 -10.25 7.10 20.84
C ARG A 260 -8.88 6.49 21.06
N ALA A 261 -7.97 6.77 20.15
CA ALA A 261 -6.59 6.32 20.25
C ALA A 261 -5.64 7.50 19.98
N PRO A 262 -4.51 7.58 20.70
CA PRO A 262 -3.59 8.70 20.57
C PRO A 262 -2.90 8.70 19.20
N ARG A 263 -2.61 9.90 18.70
CA ARG A 263 -1.72 10.06 17.55
C ARG A 263 -0.29 9.67 17.93
N SER A 264 0.46 9.19 16.96
CA SER A 264 1.88 8.85 17.12
C SER A 264 2.74 9.48 16.03
N THR A 265 4.06 9.55 16.23
CA THR A 265 4.99 10.06 15.20
C THR A 265 6.38 9.46 15.35
N TRP A 266 7.15 9.41 14.26
CA TRP A 266 8.54 8.99 14.24
C TRP A 266 9.48 10.17 14.50
N ILE A 267 10.48 9.90 15.34
CA ILE A 267 11.57 10.82 15.66
C ILE A 267 12.89 10.08 15.40
N TRP A 268 13.32 10.13 14.14
CA TRP A 268 14.48 9.38 13.67
C TRP A 268 15.80 9.88 14.26
N SER A 269 15.94 11.19 14.46
CA SER A 269 17.16 11.78 15.00
C SER A 269 17.29 11.57 16.51
N ARG A 270 18.34 10.84 16.91
CA ARG A 270 18.69 10.58 18.30
C ARG A 270 18.93 11.85 19.13
N SER A 271 19.40 12.93 18.51
CA SER A 271 19.66 14.19 19.23
C SER A 271 18.36 14.85 19.71
N GLU A 272 17.21 14.55 19.09
CA GLU A 272 15.92 15.10 19.52
C GLU A 272 15.58 14.74 20.96
N TRP A 273 15.69 13.46 21.34
CA TRP A 273 15.36 13.04 22.69
C TRP A 273 16.52 13.21 23.66
N ARG A 274 17.77 13.12 23.18
CA ARG A 274 18.99 13.24 24.02
C ARG A 274 19.31 14.68 24.40
N GLU A 275 19.24 15.59 23.45
CA GLU A 275 19.70 16.98 23.61
C GLU A 275 18.53 17.97 23.70
N ARG A 276 17.40 17.64 23.04
CA ARG A 276 16.22 18.50 22.94
C ARG A 276 14.96 17.89 23.58
N GLY A 277 15.13 16.94 24.50
CA GLY A 277 14.05 16.14 25.10
C GLY A 277 12.86 16.95 25.63
N PRO A 278 13.07 17.97 26.48
CA PRO A 278 11.96 18.80 26.98
C PRO A 278 11.17 19.48 25.86
N ALA A 279 11.85 20.06 24.86
CA ALA A 279 11.21 20.71 23.72
C ALA A 279 10.48 19.71 22.81
N LEU A 280 10.99 18.47 22.69
CA LEU A 280 10.30 17.39 22.00
C LEU A 280 8.98 17.03 22.70
N ILE A 281 9.02 16.86 24.03
CA ILE A 281 7.85 16.49 24.83
C ILE A 281 6.79 17.59 24.81
N ASP A 282 7.18 18.85 24.95
CA ASP A 282 6.24 19.99 24.92
C ASP A 282 5.56 20.14 23.57
N TRP A 283 6.31 19.97 22.48
CA TRP A 283 5.74 19.95 21.14
C TRP A 283 4.78 18.77 20.95
N ALA A 284 5.16 17.56 21.36
CA ALA A 284 4.31 16.38 21.23
C ALA A 284 2.97 16.59 21.96
N ALA A 285 3.01 17.12 23.18
CA ALA A 285 1.81 17.45 23.94
C ALA A 285 0.95 18.52 23.26
N ALA A 286 1.57 19.58 22.72
CA ALA A 286 0.86 20.64 21.99
C ALA A 286 0.19 20.15 20.70
N GLU A 287 0.80 19.17 20.03
CA GLU A 287 0.29 18.53 18.81
C GLU A 287 -0.74 17.41 19.08
N GLY A 288 -1.00 17.08 20.35
CA GLY A 288 -1.88 15.97 20.74
C GLY A 288 -1.31 14.59 20.41
N ILE A 289 0.01 14.47 20.35
CA ILE A 289 0.74 13.22 20.15
C ILE A 289 0.85 12.52 21.52
N GLY A 290 0.32 11.31 21.60
CA GLY A 290 0.39 10.48 22.82
C GLY A 290 1.44 9.38 22.76
N GLU A 291 2.13 9.22 21.64
CA GLU A 291 3.24 8.26 21.51
C GLU A 291 4.29 8.72 20.50
N ILE A 292 5.56 8.57 20.83
CA ILE A 292 6.69 8.84 19.92
C ILE A 292 7.51 7.57 19.70
N PHE A 293 7.89 7.34 18.44
CA PHE A 293 8.79 6.28 18.04
C PHE A 293 10.21 6.86 17.93
N ILE A 294 11.14 6.41 18.77
CA ILE A 294 12.51 6.95 18.82
C ILE A 294 13.54 5.89 18.47
N THR A 295 14.63 6.29 17.83
CA THR A 295 15.79 5.41 17.68
C THR A 295 16.58 5.35 18.99
N VAL A 296 16.84 4.14 19.49
CA VAL A 296 17.54 3.89 20.75
C VAL A 296 18.90 3.26 20.46
N PRO A 297 20.03 3.97 20.69
CA PRO A 297 21.36 3.44 20.42
C PRO A 297 21.69 2.22 21.26
N LEU A 298 22.36 1.26 20.63
CA LEU A 298 22.96 0.14 21.31
C LEU A 298 24.48 0.25 21.31
N SER A 299 25.10 -0.17 22.41
CA SER A 299 26.55 -0.38 22.55
C SER A 299 26.78 -1.74 23.19
N GLU A 300 27.65 -2.55 22.59
CA GLU A 300 27.99 -3.90 23.09
C GLU A 300 26.76 -4.79 23.40
N GLY A 301 25.73 -4.69 22.55
CA GLY A 301 24.50 -5.48 22.69
C GLY A 301 23.54 -5.02 23.81
N ARG A 302 23.73 -3.81 24.34
CA ARG A 302 22.85 -3.20 25.38
C ARG A 302 22.47 -1.78 24.98
N VAL A 303 21.41 -1.24 25.58
CA VAL A 303 21.08 0.19 25.46
C VAL A 303 22.26 1.03 25.94
N ALA A 304 22.75 1.94 25.10
CA ALA A 304 24.01 2.66 25.35
C ALA A 304 23.91 3.64 26.52
N GLU A 305 22.77 4.32 26.68
CA GLU A 305 22.56 5.37 27.69
C GLU A 305 21.26 5.11 28.48
N PRO A 306 21.20 4.04 29.28
CA PRO A 306 19.96 3.58 29.90
C PRO A 306 19.37 4.59 30.91
N GLU A 307 20.21 5.30 31.66
CA GLU A 307 19.76 6.30 32.63
C GLU A 307 19.12 7.53 31.96
N ALA A 308 19.77 8.04 30.90
CA ALA A 308 19.25 9.17 30.13
C ALA A 308 17.95 8.80 29.41
N LEU A 309 17.88 7.59 28.81
CA LEU A 309 16.67 7.05 28.21
C LEU A 309 15.54 6.96 29.25
N GLY A 310 15.83 6.40 30.43
CA GLY A 310 14.85 6.27 31.50
C GLY A 310 14.33 7.62 32.00
N ALA A 311 15.20 8.61 32.14
CA ALA A 311 14.81 9.96 32.52
C ALA A 311 13.89 10.61 31.46
N PHE A 312 14.23 10.47 30.17
CA PHE A 312 13.42 10.95 29.06
C PHE A 312 12.03 10.30 29.05
N ILE A 313 11.95 8.97 29.20
CA ILE A 313 10.68 8.23 29.23
C ILE A 313 9.82 8.66 30.41
N LYS A 314 10.40 8.82 31.60
CA LYS A 314 9.68 9.33 32.79
C LYS A 314 9.10 10.72 32.52
N ALA A 315 9.89 11.62 31.94
CA ALA A 315 9.45 12.99 31.62
C ALA A 315 8.34 13.01 30.55
N ALA A 316 8.47 12.19 29.50
CA ALA A 316 7.46 12.05 28.45
C ALA A 316 6.14 11.48 29.02
N GLY A 317 6.23 10.42 29.84
CA GLY A 317 5.07 9.80 30.48
C GLY A 317 4.32 10.76 31.42
N ALA A 318 5.04 11.63 32.14
CA ALA A 318 4.42 12.69 32.97
C ALA A 318 3.60 13.71 32.17
N ARG A 319 3.79 13.77 30.84
CA ARG A 319 3.07 14.61 29.90
C ARG A 319 2.09 13.83 29.02
N GLY A 320 1.85 12.56 29.34
CA GLY A 320 0.94 11.69 28.60
C GLY A 320 1.51 11.16 27.28
N VAL A 321 2.83 11.23 27.08
CA VAL A 321 3.52 10.76 25.87
C VAL A 321 4.23 9.45 26.16
N ALA A 322 3.78 8.36 25.53
CA ALA A 322 4.47 7.08 25.56
C ALA A 322 5.69 7.08 24.62
N VAL A 323 6.66 6.21 24.89
CA VAL A 323 7.88 6.10 24.08
C VAL A 323 8.06 4.65 23.64
N THR A 324 8.18 4.43 22.34
CA THR A 324 8.45 3.12 21.75
C THR A 324 9.76 3.19 20.98
N ALA A 325 10.61 2.17 21.11
CA ALA A 325 11.85 2.10 20.33
C ALA A 325 11.54 1.67 18.90
N VAL A 326 12.09 2.35 17.90
CA VAL A 326 11.97 1.97 16.49
C VAL A 326 13.32 1.65 15.88
N GLU A 327 13.33 0.61 15.04
CA GLU A 327 14.46 0.14 14.25
C GLU A 327 13.98 -0.19 12.83
N GLY A 328 14.81 0.06 11.83
CA GLY A 328 14.43 -0.19 10.44
C GLY A 328 15.63 -0.29 9.51
N ASP A 329 15.75 -1.41 8.80
CA ASP A 329 16.68 -1.61 7.70
C ASP A 329 16.15 -2.77 6.83
N PRO A 330 15.95 -2.60 5.51
CA PRO A 330 15.53 -3.66 4.61
C PRO A 330 16.35 -4.95 4.72
N HIS A 331 17.63 -4.87 5.08
CA HIS A 331 18.53 -6.02 5.21
C HIS A 331 18.23 -6.88 6.45
N MET A 332 17.41 -6.41 7.40
CA MET A 332 17.09 -7.18 8.62
C MET A 332 16.42 -8.53 8.36
N ILE A 333 15.79 -8.70 7.18
CA ILE A 333 15.19 -9.99 6.79
C ILE A 333 16.22 -10.99 6.23
N LEU A 334 17.46 -10.57 5.96
CA LEU A 334 18.49 -11.45 5.40
C LEU A 334 18.95 -12.48 6.43
N PRO A 335 19.16 -13.75 6.05
CA PRO A 335 19.49 -14.83 6.98
C PRO A 335 20.70 -14.54 7.89
N ASP A 336 21.74 -13.90 7.36
CA ASP A 336 22.97 -13.53 8.05
C ASP A 336 22.80 -12.30 8.98
N VAL A 337 21.78 -11.48 8.76
CA VAL A 337 21.48 -10.30 9.58
C VAL A 337 20.49 -10.59 10.70
N GLN A 338 19.55 -11.53 10.50
CA GLN A 338 18.46 -11.83 11.43
C GLN A 338 18.91 -12.07 12.89
N ALA A 339 20.08 -12.69 13.12
CA ALA A 339 20.60 -12.91 14.47
C ALA A 339 20.94 -11.60 15.20
N SER A 340 21.50 -10.63 14.46
CA SER A 340 21.78 -9.28 14.97
C SER A 340 20.49 -8.49 15.20
N THR A 341 19.51 -8.62 14.30
CA THR A 341 18.17 -8.05 14.45
C THR A 341 17.51 -8.53 15.74
N ALA A 342 17.53 -9.84 16.01
CA ALA A 342 17.01 -10.40 17.25
C ALA A 342 17.80 -9.95 18.50
N ALA A 343 19.11 -9.69 18.37
CA ALA A 343 19.91 -9.15 19.47
C ALA A 343 19.49 -7.73 19.87
N ARG A 344 19.03 -6.90 18.92
CA ARG A 344 18.47 -5.57 19.20
C ARG A 344 17.20 -5.67 20.03
N ALA A 345 16.26 -6.52 19.62
CA ALA A 345 15.03 -6.78 20.37
C ALA A 345 15.33 -7.28 21.81
N ARG A 346 16.29 -8.20 21.97
CA ARG A 346 16.75 -8.66 23.29
C ARG A 346 17.31 -7.52 24.15
N ALA A 347 18.04 -6.58 23.56
CA ALA A 347 18.59 -5.43 24.29
C ALA A 347 17.48 -4.51 24.83
N PHE A 348 16.45 -4.25 24.04
CA PHE A 348 15.29 -3.46 24.47
C PHE A 348 14.48 -4.17 25.56
N ALA A 349 14.23 -5.48 25.40
CA ALA A 349 13.54 -6.28 26.41
C ALA A 349 14.34 -6.32 27.73
N ALA A 350 15.67 -6.48 27.66
CA ALA A 350 16.55 -6.48 28.83
C ALA A 350 16.59 -5.13 29.54
N TYR A 351 16.59 -4.02 28.80
CA TYR A 351 16.43 -2.67 29.36
C TYR A 351 15.10 -2.56 30.13
N ASN A 352 13.99 -2.92 29.50
CA ASN A 352 12.67 -2.82 30.12
C ASN A 352 12.52 -3.69 31.38
N ALA A 353 13.15 -4.86 31.41
CA ALA A 353 13.13 -5.75 32.58
C ALA A 353 13.85 -5.13 33.79
N GLN A 354 14.88 -4.31 33.56
CA GLN A 354 15.68 -3.66 34.60
C GLN A 354 15.15 -2.28 34.97
N ALA A 355 14.46 -1.60 34.05
CA ALA A 355 13.92 -0.26 34.26
C ALA A 355 12.71 -0.26 35.21
N ASP A 356 12.61 0.80 36.01
CA ASP A 356 11.40 1.14 36.78
C ASP A 356 10.18 1.22 35.85
N ALA A 357 8.98 0.93 36.36
CA ALA A 357 7.76 0.96 35.56
C ALA A 357 7.56 2.27 34.77
N ALA A 358 7.87 3.42 35.36
CA ALA A 358 7.75 4.74 34.71
C ALA A 358 8.87 5.05 33.69
N ALA A 359 9.93 4.23 33.62
CA ALA A 359 11.08 4.38 32.72
C ALA A 359 11.09 3.36 31.58
N ARG A 360 10.06 2.51 31.48
CA ARG A 360 9.99 1.46 30.46
C ARG A 360 9.50 2.02 29.14
N LEU A 361 10.13 1.56 28.06
CA LEU A 361 9.58 1.69 26.72
C LEU A 361 8.20 0.99 26.68
N LYS A 362 7.23 1.58 25.99
CA LYS A 362 5.92 0.97 25.77
C LYS A 362 6.04 -0.29 24.90
N GLY A 363 6.95 -0.30 23.94
CA GLY A 363 7.22 -1.43 23.07
C GLY A 363 8.43 -1.22 22.18
N MET A 364 8.55 -2.10 21.19
CA MET A 364 9.49 -1.98 20.08
C MET A 364 8.74 -2.10 18.75
N GLN A 365 9.16 -1.31 17.77
CA GLN A 365 8.62 -1.28 16.41
C GLN A 365 9.74 -1.60 15.42
N PHE A 366 9.43 -2.44 14.43
CA PHE A 366 10.34 -2.77 13.34
C PHE A 366 9.75 -2.28 12.02
N ASP A 367 10.39 -1.24 11.47
CA ASP A 367 10.10 -0.65 10.17
C ASP A 367 11.01 -1.23 9.10
N VAL A 368 10.68 -2.45 8.68
CA VAL A 368 11.51 -3.21 7.75
C VAL A 368 10.81 -3.25 6.41
N GLU A 369 11.38 -2.56 5.43
CA GLU A 369 10.84 -2.39 4.08
C GLU A 369 11.56 -3.32 3.07
N PRO A 370 11.27 -4.63 3.03
CA PRO A 370 12.03 -5.58 2.22
C PRO A 370 11.89 -5.37 0.72
N TYR A 371 10.91 -4.58 0.29
CA TYR A 371 10.73 -4.22 -1.11
C TYR A 371 11.83 -3.29 -1.63
N LEU A 372 12.51 -2.56 -0.75
CA LEU A 372 13.67 -1.72 -1.07
C LEU A 372 14.93 -2.54 -1.36
N LEU A 373 14.98 -3.82 -0.97
CA LEU A 373 16.10 -4.67 -1.34
C LEU A 373 16.11 -4.84 -2.87
N PRO A 374 17.26 -4.68 -3.53
CA PRO A 374 17.38 -5.12 -4.91
C PRO A 374 17.04 -6.61 -5.02
N GLY A 375 16.39 -7.02 -6.11
CA GLY A 375 16.07 -8.43 -6.35
C GLY A 375 17.31 -9.34 -6.24
N HIS A 376 18.50 -8.78 -6.50
CA HIS A 376 19.77 -9.49 -6.39
C HIS A 376 20.37 -9.64 -5.00
N VAL A 377 19.91 -8.83 -4.06
CA VAL A 377 20.20 -9.05 -2.65
C VAL A 377 19.27 -10.14 -2.11
N LEU A 378 17.98 -10.04 -2.42
CA LEU A 378 16.99 -11.06 -2.06
C LEU A 378 15.88 -11.22 -3.11
N PRO A 379 15.67 -12.43 -3.67
CA PRO A 379 14.62 -12.68 -4.65
C PRO A 379 13.24 -12.34 -4.10
N VAL A 380 12.39 -11.70 -4.93
CA VAL A 380 11.04 -11.26 -4.54
C VAL A 380 10.20 -12.40 -3.97
N GLY A 381 10.25 -13.58 -4.60
CA GLY A 381 9.50 -14.77 -4.15
C GLY A 381 9.93 -15.34 -2.80
N GLN A 382 11.07 -14.92 -2.25
CA GLN A 382 11.54 -15.32 -0.92
C GLN A 382 11.27 -14.27 0.16
N ARG A 383 10.84 -13.05 -0.20
CA ARG A 383 10.72 -11.94 0.77
C ARG A 383 9.73 -12.25 1.88
N ASP A 384 8.57 -12.79 1.53
CA ASP A 384 7.49 -13.04 2.49
C ASP A 384 7.89 -14.11 3.52
N SER A 385 8.52 -15.21 3.09
CA SER A 385 8.99 -16.25 4.02
C SER A 385 10.13 -15.73 4.90
N ARG A 386 11.08 -14.97 4.36
CA ARG A 386 12.18 -14.35 5.13
C ARG A 386 11.68 -13.31 6.13
N TYR A 387 10.65 -12.55 5.76
CA TYR A 387 10.01 -11.60 6.68
C TYR A 387 9.35 -12.33 7.85
N LEU A 388 8.65 -13.44 7.60
CA LEU A 388 8.04 -14.27 8.66
C LEU A 388 9.08 -14.94 9.56
N GLU A 389 10.19 -15.43 9.01
CA GLU A 389 11.32 -15.96 9.80
C GLU A 389 11.91 -14.90 10.73
N MET A 390 12.13 -13.68 10.22
CA MET A 390 12.57 -12.54 11.02
C MET A 390 11.54 -12.22 12.12
N ALA A 391 10.26 -12.15 11.78
CA ALA A 391 9.19 -11.82 12.72
C ALA A 391 9.11 -12.83 13.87
N ALA A 392 9.24 -14.13 13.59
CA ALA A 392 9.26 -15.17 14.60
C ALA A 392 10.46 -15.02 15.56
N LYS A 393 11.67 -14.77 15.02
CA LYS A 393 12.88 -14.52 15.83
C LYS A 393 12.76 -13.26 16.68
N LEU A 394 12.13 -12.21 16.15
CA LEU A 394 11.84 -10.99 16.87
C LEU A 394 10.86 -11.21 18.02
N ARG A 395 9.79 -11.98 17.80
CA ARG A 395 8.86 -12.36 18.87
C ARG A 395 9.56 -13.13 19.98
N GLU A 396 10.36 -14.14 19.63
CA GLU A 396 11.15 -14.90 20.62
C GLU A 396 12.06 -13.97 21.44
N ALA A 397 12.77 -13.06 20.76
CA ALA A 397 13.66 -12.08 21.38
C ALA A 397 12.96 -11.03 22.25
N ALA A 398 11.78 -10.57 21.84
CA ALA A 398 10.98 -9.57 22.55
C ALA A 398 10.30 -10.14 23.80
N GLY A 399 10.00 -11.44 23.80
CA GLY A 399 9.23 -12.09 24.86
C GLY A 399 7.86 -11.45 25.03
N ALA A 400 7.58 -10.95 26.24
CA ALA A 400 6.34 -10.28 26.59
C ALA A 400 6.29 -8.78 26.21
N MET A 401 7.41 -8.21 25.74
CA MET A 401 7.42 -6.82 25.30
C MET A 401 6.58 -6.66 24.04
N ARG A 402 5.79 -5.59 23.96
CA ARG A 402 4.97 -5.29 22.79
C ARG A 402 5.85 -5.18 21.54
N LEU A 403 5.49 -5.92 20.50
CA LEU A 403 6.18 -5.95 19.22
C LEU A 403 5.25 -5.49 18.09
N GLU A 404 5.64 -4.40 17.45
CA GLU A 404 4.90 -3.77 16.34
C GLU A 404 5.72 -3.85 15.04
N PHE A 405 5.03 -4.03 13.91
CA PHE A 405 5.66 -4.04 12.59
C PHE A 405 5.08 -2.93 11.72
N VAL A 406 5.92 -2.21 11.00
CA VAL A 406 5.46 -1.28 9.96
C VAL A 406 5.32 -2.05 8.65
N VAL A 407 4.18 -1.90 7.98
CA VAL A 407 3.86 -2.62 6.74
C VAL A 407 3.24 -1.67 5.72
N PRO A 408 3.47 -1.88 4.43
CA PRO A 408 2.87 -1.02 3.41
C PRO A 408 1.40 -1.39 3.16
N PHE A 409 0.58 -0.41 2.76
CA PHE A 409 -0.85 -0.62 2.54
C PHE A 409 -1.16 -1.65 1.45
N TRP A 410 -0.29 -1.82 0.44
CA TRP A 410 -0.49 -2.77 -0.66
C TRP A 410 -0.21 -4.23 -0.28
N TRP A 411 -0.01 -4.52 1.01
CA TRP A 411 -0.01 -5.89 1.55
C TRP A 411 -1.41 -6.41 1.89
N ASP A 412 -2.46 -5.62 1.69
CA ASP A 412 -3.86 -6.00 1.91
C ASP A 412 -4.26 -7.33 1.23
N GLY A 413 -3.77 -7.57 0.01
CA GLY A 413 -3.98 -8.82 -0.72
C GLY A 413 -3.16 -10.02 -0.23
N LYS A 414 -2.14 -9.81 0.62
CA LYS A 414 -1.23 -10.86 1.12
C LYS A 414 -1.80 -11.57 2.36
N THR A 415 -3.01 -12.12 2.23
CA THR A 415 -3.76 -12.74 3.33
C THR A 415 -2.99 -13.82 4.10
N ALA A 416 -2.20 -14.65 3.42
CA ALA A 416 -1.36 -15.66 4.07
C ALA A 416 -0.22 -15.04 4.90
N LEU A 417 0.46 -14.03 4.35
CA LEU A 417 1.52 -13.31 5.06
C LEU A 417 0.98 -12.63 6.32
N LEU A 418 -0.12 -11.87 6.19
CA LEU A 418 -0.71 -11.13 7.31
C LEU A 418 -1.24 -12.06 8.41
N ARG A 419 -1.83 -13.22 8.04
CA ARG A 419 -2.28 -14.23 9.00
C ARG A 419 -1.12 -14.83 9.79
N GLU A 420 -0.03 -15.18 9.11
CA GLU A 420 1.14 -15.74 9.79
C GLU A 420 1.88 -14.69 10.62
N LEU A 421 1.96 -13.44 10.14
CA LEU A 421 2.54 -12.33 10.89
C LEU A 421 1.79 -12.06 12.20
N ALA A 422 0.47 -12.23 12.24
CA ALA A 422 -0.36 -12.05 13.44
C ALA A 422 0.07 -12.94 14.63
N LYS A 423 0.75 -14.06 14.37
CA LYS A 423 1.30 -14.94 15.42
C LYS A 423 2.48 -14.29 16.15
N SER A 424 3.18 -13.39 15.48
CA SER A 424 4.37 -12.71 15.99
C SER A 424 4.10 -11.24 16.37
N ALA A 425 3.17 -10.57 15.70
CA ALA A 425 2.86 -9.16 15.93
C ALA A 425 1.83 -8.95 17.06
N ASP A 426 2.01 -7.91 17.86
CA ASP A 426 0.95 -7.34 18.71
C ASP A 426 0.20 -6.22 17.99
N ALA A 427 0.90 -5.54 17.08
CA ALA A 427 0.34 -4.44 16.32
C ALA A 427 0.98 -4.27 14.94
N LEU A 428 0.28 -3.57 14.06
CA LEU A 428 0.82 -3.07 12.79
C LEU A 428 0.72 -1.55 12.71
N SER A 429 1.70 -0.91 12.10
CA SER A 429 1.60 0.46 11.58
C SER A 429 1.55 0.38 10.06
N VAL A 430 0.44 0.78 9.44
CA VAL A 430 0.23 0.65 8.00
C VAL A 430 0.62 1.96 7.32
N MET A 431 1.63 1.94 6.44
CA MET A 431 2.05 3.08 5.64
C MET A 431 1.03 3.35 4.53
N ASP A 432 -0.05 4.02 4.88
CA ASP A 432 -1.12 4.45 3.98
C ASP A 432 -0.94 5.93 3.66
N TYR A 433 0.16 6.26 2.97
CA TYR A 433 0.56 7.63 2.71
C TYR A 433 -0.34 8.37 1.71
N ARG A 434 -1.56 7.90 1.46
CA ARG A 434 -2.52 8.59 0.58
C ARG A 434 -2.99 9.91 1.19
N THR A 435 -3.37 10.83 0.31
CA THR A 435 -3.93 12.14 0.68
C THR A 435 -5.43 12.24 0.43
N ASP A 436 -5.97 11.42 -0.48
CA ASP A 436 -7.41 11.34 -0.73
C ASP A 436 -8.10 10.55 0.40
N PRO A 437 -9.10 11.12 1.11
CA PRO A 437 -9.77 10.46 2.23
C PRO A 437 -10.44 9.13 1.86
N GLY A 438 -10.94 9.00 0.63
CA GLY A 438 -11.57 7.77 0.14
C GLY A 438 -10.55 6.65 -0.10
N GLN A 439 -9.35 6.99 -0.59
CA GLN A 439 -8.23 6.06 -0.71
C GLN A 439 -7.69 5.65 0.66
N ILE A 440 -7.47 6.60 1.57
CA ILE A 440 -7.02 6.31 2.94
C ILE A 440 -8.02 5.35 3.61
N TYR A 441 -9.32 5.62 3.49
CA TYR A 441 -10.33 4.71 4.02
C TYR A 441 -10.24 3.31 3.38
N ARG A 442 -10.18 3.24 2.05
CA ARG A 442 -10.14 1.98 1.30
C ARG A 442 -8.95 1.10 1.70
N PHE A 443 -7.77 1.70 1.83
CA PHE A 443 -6.54 0.96 2.12
C PHE A 443 -6.35 0.67 3.61
N ALA A 444 -6.92 1.47 4.51
CA ALA A 444 -6.92 1.18 5.94
C ALA A 444 -7.81 -0.01 6.32
N VAL A 445 -9.00 -0.15 5.72
CA VAL A 445 -10.02 -1.13 6.16
C VAL A 445 -9.53 -2.57 6.20
N PRO A 446 -8.81 -3.12 5.20
CA PRO A 446 -8.32 -4.50 5.27
C PRO A 446 -7.47 -4.80 6.50
N PHE A 447 -6.65 -3.83 6.94
CA PHE A 447 -5.81 -3.99 8.13
C PHE A 447 -6.59 -3.76 9.42
N LEU A 448 -7.54 -2.81 9.44
CA LEU A 448 -8.43 -2.63 10.58
C LEU A 448 -9.31 -3.87 10.80
N ASP A 449 -9.80 -4.50 9.73
CA ASP A 449 -10.51 -5.78 9.79
C ASP A 449 -9.59 -6.93 10.25
N TRP A 450 -8.32 -6.94 9.81
CA TRP A 450 -7.30 -7.86 10.33
C TRP A 450 -7.11 -7.71 11.86
N ALA A 451 -7.18 -6.48 12.37
CA ALA A 451 -7.08 -6.18 13.80
C ALA A 451 -8.21 -6.84 14.59
N GLU A 452 -9.45 -6.76 14.09
CA GLU A 452 -10.62 -7.40 14.70
C GLU A 452 -10.56 -8.93 14.60
N GLU A 453 -10.09 -9.45 13.47
CA GLU A 453 -9.97 -10.90 13.25
C GLU A 453 -8.94 -11.54 14.19
N HIS A 454 -7.82 -10.86 14.45
CA HIS A 454 -6.69 -11.42 15.19
C HIS A 454 -6.58 -10.88 16.64
N GLY A 455 -7.46 -9.96 17.04
CA GLY A 455 -7.40 -9.32 18.36
C GLY A 455 -6.13 -8.48 18.55
N LYS A 456 -5.73 -7.73 17.53
CA LYS A 456 -4.49 -6.94 17.47
C LYS A 456 -4.78 -5.45 17.36
N GLU A 457 -3.73 -4.63 17.43
CA GLU A 457 -3.83 -3.19 17.21
C GLU A 457 -3.31 -2.78 15.82
N VAL A 458 -3.94 -1.79 15.19
CA VAL A 458 -3.50 -1.24 13.90
C VAL A 458 -3.50 0.28 13.94
N ARG A 459 -2.37 0.87 13.55
CA ARG A 459 -2.22 2.30 13.29
C ARG A 459 -2.24 2.55 11.79
N ILE A 460 -2.80 3.68 11.38
CA ILE A 460 -2.78 4.13 9.98
C ILE A 460 -1.79 5.28 9.90
N ALA A 461 -0.73 5.13 9.12
CA ALA A 461 0.35 6.10 8.99
C ALA A 461 0.15 6.98 7.77
N LEU A 462 0.26 8.30 7.94
CA LEU A 462 0.14 9.32 6.90
C LEU A 462 1.45 10.12 6.80
N GLU A 463 1.81 10.51 5.58
CA GLU A 463 3.04 11.25 5.29
C GLU A 463 2.80 12.77 5.27
N ALA A 464 3.47 13.50 6.15
CA ALA A 464 3.37 14.96 6.20
C ALA A 464 4.54 15.68 5.53
N GLY A 465 5.69 15.03 5.36
CA GLY A 465 6.93 15.63 4.89
C GLY A 465 7.01 15.80 3.37
N PRO A 466 8.04 16.49 2.86
CA PRO A 466 8.23 16.62 1.43
C PRO A 466 8.63 15.26 0.80
N ILE A 467 7.99 14.89 -0.31
CA ILE A 467 8.46 13.81 -1.18
C ILE A 467 8.96 14.43 -2.50
N GLY A 468 10.10 13.96 -2.99
CA GLY A 468 10.63 14.37 -4.28
C GLY A 468 9.64 14.03 -5.40
N ALA A 469 9.55 14.92 -6.40
CA ALA A 469 8.73 14.61 -7.55
C ALA A 469 9.45 13.61 -8.46
N GLU A 470 8.77 12.52 -8.80
CA GLU A 470 9.27 11.52 -9.74
C GLU A 470 8.70 11.77 -11.14
N VAL A 471 9.24 11.07 -12.13
CA VAL A 471 8.74 11.06 -13.50
C VAL A 471 8.20 9.68 -13.82
N GLN A 472 6.99 9.63 -14.38
CA GLN A 472 6.45 8.42 -14.97
C GLN A 472 6.34 8.56 -16.48
N ARG A 473 6.97 7.64 -17.20
CA ARG A 473 6.94 7.52 -18.65
C ARG A 473 6.02 6.36 -19.04
N ARG A 474 5.06 6.64 -19.92
CA ARG A 474 4.13 5.65 -20.47
C ARG A 474 4.61 5.22 -21.85
N TYR A 475 4.92 3.94 -21.98
CA TYR A 475 5.30 3.32 -23.25
C TYR A 475 4.17 2.46 -23.79
N ARG A 476 3.87 2.58 -25.09
CA ARG A 476 2.88 1.76 -25.79
C ARG A 476 3.57 0.84 -26.79
N ARG A 477 3.08 -0.39 -26.89
CA ARG A 477 3.60 -1.37 -27.85
C ARG A 477 3.51 -0.80 -29.27
N ALA A 478 4.61 -0.80 -30.00
CA ALA A 478 4.64 -0.42 -31.40
C ALA A 478 4.29 -1.61 -32.31
N ASP A 479 3.87 -1.30 -33.53
CA ASP A 479 3.63 -2.31 -34.57
C ASP A 479 4.92 -3.08 -34.88
N ALA A 480 4.76 -4.31 -35.39
CA ALA A 480 5.90 -5.16 -35.71
C ALA A 480 6.84 -4.48 -36.73
N GLY A 481 8.13 -4.38 -36.38
CA GLY A 481 9.15 -3.76 -37.21
C GLY A 481 9.22 -2.22 -37.14
N ALA A 482 8.30 -1.56 -36.42
CA ALA A 482 8.36 -0.13 -36.20
C ALA A 482 9.48 0.25 -35.21
N ALA A 483 10.01 1.47 -35.35
CA ALA A 483 10.95 2.03 -34.38
C ALA A 483 10.22 2.47 -33.10
N GLY A 484 10.90 2.36 -31.96
CA GLY A 484 10.38 2.83 -30.67
C GLY A 484 11.49 3.33 -29.74
N ASP A 485 11.10 4.11 -28.74
CA ASP A 485 11.96 4.70 -27.71
C ASP A 485 12.45 3.66 -26.68
N MET A 486 11.90 2.46 -26.68
CA MET A 486 12.30 1.37 -25.82
C MET A 486 12.17 0.03 -26.55
N LEU A 487 13.15 -0.84 -26.37
CA LEU A 487 13.15 -2.19 -26.93
C LEU A 487 13.09 -3.22 -25.80
N LEU A 488 12.15 -4.15 -25.89
CA LEU A 488 12.10 -5.34 -25.03
C LEU A 488 12.81 -6.51 -25.75
N PHE A 489 13.84 -7.03 -25.11
CA PHE A 489 14.56 -8.22 -25.54
C PHE A 489 14.34 -9.37 -24.58
N GLU A 490 14.46 -10.60 -25.08
CA GLU A 490 14.60 -11.79 -24.26
C GLU A 490 15.99 -12.36 -24.47
N LEU A 491 16.86 -12.26 -23.46
CA LEU A 491 18.21 -12.79 -23.52
C LEU A 491 18.36 -13.91 -22.49
N GLY A 492 18.32 -15.15 -22.97
CA GLY A 492 18.52 -16.29 -22.09
C GLY A 492 17.39 -16.54 -21.08
N GLY A 493 16.14 -16.25 -21.47
CA GLY A 493 14.94 -16.38 -20.62
C GLY A 493 14.67 -15.16 -19.73
N GLN A 494 15.54 -14.16 -19.77
CA GLN A 494 15.44 -12.94 -19.00
C GLN A 494 14.90 -11.79 -19.88
N PRO A 495 13.72 -11.22 -19.57
CA PRO A 495 13.24 -10.05 -20.29
C PRO A 495 14.00 -8.79 -19.83
N LEU A 496 14.49 -8.02 -20.80
CA LEU A 496 15.31 -6.82 -20.61
C LEU A 496 14.74 -5.67 -21.43
N LEU A 497 14.39 -4.57 -20.76
CA LEU A 497 14.06 -3.31 -21.40
C LEU A 497 15.35 -2.52 -21.65
N VAL A 498 15.52 -2.04 -22.88
CA VAL A 498 16.59 -1.14 -23.29
C VAL A 498 15.93 0.17 -23.67
N LEU A 499 16.09 1.19 -22.84
CA LEU A 499 15.57 2.54 -23.09
C LEU A 499 16.55 3.26 -24.01
N LEU A 500 16.01 3.95 -25.02
CA LEU A 500 16.79 4.59 -26.06
C LEU A 500 16.60 6.10 -26.02
N ARG A 501 17.70 6.83 -26.28
CA ARG A 501 17.67 8.28 -26.46
C ARG A 501 17.02 8.71 -27.78
N GLN A 502 16.98 7.81 -28.75
CA GLN A 502 16.34 8.01 -30.05
C GLN A 502 15.60 6.73 -30.47
N PRO A 503 14.42 6.84 -31.11
CA PRO A 503 13.68 5.66 -31.55
C PRO A 503 14.48 4.78 -32.51
N ALA A 504 14.51 3.47 -32.25
CA ALA A 504 15.09 2.49 -33.16
C ALA A 504 14.22 1.24 -33.27
N ALA A 505 14.38 0.52 -34.38
CA ALA A 505 13.77 -0.79 -34.59
C ALA A 505 14.84 -1.87 -34.49
N HIS A 506 14.48 -3.05 -33.99
CA HIS A 506 15.36 -4.20 -33.98
C HIS A 506 14.58 -5.48 -34.32
N PRO A 507 15.07 -6.36 -35.21
CA PRO A 507 14.32 -7.54 -35.65
C PRO A 507 14.02 -8.55 -34.54
N GLN A 508 14.86 -8.58 -33.49
CA GLN A 508 14.70 -9.46 -32.32
C GLN A 508 14.07 -8.76 -31.11
N GLY A 509 13.77 -7.46 -31.20
CA GLY A 509 13.26 -6.67 -30.09
C GLY A 509 11.83 -6.22 -30.32
N GLN A 510 10.98 -6.31 -29.30
CA GLN A 510 9.67 -5.67 -29.36
C GLN A 510 9.80 -4.18 -29.03
N ALA A 511 9.49 -3.33 -29.99
CA ALA A 511 9.51 -1.88 -29.80
C ALA A 511 8.30 -1.36 -29.03
N PHE A 512 8.54 -0.36 -28.20
CA PHE A 512 7.54 0.44 -27.52
C PHE A 512 7.85 1.93 -27.75
N THR A 513 6.83 2.72 -28.06
CA THR A 513 6.92 4.17 -28.25
C THR A 513 6.52 4.90 -26.98
N LEU A 514 7.22 5.98 -26.65
CA LEU A 514 6.89 6.86 -25.54
C LEU A 514 5.61 7.62 -25.89
N ALA A 515 4.50 7.23 -25.27
CA ALA A 515 3.18 7.82 -25.47
C ALA A 515 2.94 9.06 -24.59
N GLY A 516 3.73 9.25 -23.54
CA GLY A 516 3.66 10.44 -22.70
C GLY A 516 4.53 10.34 -21.46
N THR A 517 4.92 11.51 -20.96
CA THR A 517 5.67 11.68 -19.72
C THR A 517 4.85 12.56 -18.79
N ARG A 518 4.70 12.14 -17.53
CA ARG A 518 4.09 12.97 -16.50
C ARG A 518 5.00 13.08 -15.29
N LYS A 519 5.05 14.26 -14.70
CA LYS A 519 5.64 14.46 -13.38
C LYS A 519 4.64 13.98 -12.34
N ILE A 520 5.07 13.09 -11.46
CA ILE A 520 4.34 12.70 -10.26
C ILE A 520 4.93 13.54 -9.14
N ASP A 521 4.25 14.62 -8.79
CA ASP A 521 4.74 15.55 -7.77
C ASP A 521 4.66 14.99 -6.35
N GLY A 522 4.17 13.77 -6.16
CA GLY A 522 4.01 13.13 -4.84
C GLY A 522 2.74 13.54 -4.11
N SER A 523 1.92 14.45 -4.63
CA SER A 523 0.71 14.97 -3.93
C SER A 523 -0.35 13.92 -3.61
N ALA A 524 -0.29 12.75 -4.26
CA ALA A 524 -1.14 11.59 -3.95
C ALA A 524 -0.57 10.68 -2.84
N THR A 525 0.66 10.96 -2.37
CA THR A 525 1.44 10.15 -1.41
C THR A 525 1.98 11.00 -0.25
N THR A 526 1.79 12.32 -0.24
CA THR A 526 2.16 13.18 0.88
C THR A 526 1.41 14.49 0.87
N PHE A 527 1.24 15.08 2.06
CA PHE A 527 0.76 16.45 2.23
C PHE A 527 1.81 17.53 1.94
N HIS A 528 3.05 17.18 1.57
CA HIS A 528 4.12 18.12 1.17
C HIS A 528 4.36 19.28 2.15
N GLY A 529 4.25 19.01 3.44
CA GLY A 529 4.36 20.03 4.47
C GLY A 529 3.10 20.90 4.67
N ASP A 530 2.00 20.70 3.93
CA ASP A 530 0.68 21.25 4.24
C ASP A 530 0.07 20.53 5.46
N LYS A 531 0.72 20.74 6.60
CA LYS A 531 0.33 20.20 7.90
C LYS A 531 -1.09 20.64 8.26
N GLU A 532 -1.55 21.81 7.81
CA GLU A 532 -2.89 22.30 8.08
C GLU A 532 -3.98 21.52 7.33
N ALA A 533 -3.74 21.11 6.07
CA ALA A 533 -4.63 20.19 5.38
C ALA A 533 -4.73 18.85 6.11
N LEU A 534 -3.60 18.30 6.55
CA LEU A 534 -3.60 17.07 7.35
C LEU A 534 -4.36 17.26 8.67
N ARG A 535 -4.11 18.34 9.43
CA ARG A 535 -4.85 18.65 10.68
C ARG A 535 -6.36 18.69 10.48
N ARG A 536 -6.85 19.26 9.38
CA ARG A 536 -8.30 19.32 9.07
C ARG A 536 -8.88 17.93 8.80
N LEU A 537 -8.08 17.03 8.22
CA LEU A 537 -8.52 15.67 7.86
C LEU A 537 -8.59 14.72 9.07
N LEU A 538 -7.62 14.81 9.99
CA LEU A 538 -7.44 13.84 11.09
C LEU A 538 -8.73 13.56 11.90
N PRO A 539 -9.51 14.56 12.36
CA PRO A 539 -10.70 14.30 13.18
C PRO A 539 -11.81 13.51 12.45
N GLY A 540 -11.85 13.59 11.11
CA GLY A 540 -12.78 12.82 10.29
C GLY A 540 -12.37 11.34 10.24
N LEU A 541 -11.09 11.09 9.92
CA LEU A 541 -10.51 9.76 9.86
C LEU A 541 -10.56 9.06 11.24
N GLU A 542 -10.17 9.75 12.31
CA GLU A 542 -10.18 9.21 13.68
C GLU A 542 -11.57 8.77 14.13
N ARG A 543 -12.61 9.51 13.73
CA ARG A 543 -14.00 9.16 14.05
C ARG A 543 -14.45 7.90 13.33
N VAL A 544 -14.07 7.75 12.06
CA VAL A 544 -14.42 6.59 11.24
C VAL A 544 -13.62 5.37 11.69
N PHE A 545 -12.29 5.48 11.75
CA PHE A 545 -11.41 4.36 12.16
C PHE A 545 -11.60 3.95 13.61
N GLY A 546 -12.03 4.86 14.48
CA GLY A 546 -12.46 4.52 15.84
C GLY A 546 -13.58 3.48 15.90
N ALA A 547 -14.32 3.23 14.81
CA ALA A 547 -15.31 2.16 14.78
C ALA A 547 -14.72 0.75 14.96
N TRP A 548 -13.42 0.57 14.72
CA TRP A 548 -12.69 -0.65 15.02
C TRP A 548 -12.12 -0.57 16.45
N LYS A 549 -12.29 -1.64 17.23
CA LYS A 549 -11.71 -1.76 18.57
C LYS A 549 -10.19 -1.82 18.50
N GLY A 550 -9.65 -2.48 17.46
CA GLY A 550 -8.23 -2.58 17.20
C GLY A 550 -7.57 -1.29 16.68
N PHE A 551 -8.30 -0.19 16.49
CA PHE A 551 -7.70 1.06 16.02
C PHE A 551 -6.76 1.67 17.06
N GLY A 552 -5.47 1.71 16.72
CA GLY A 552 -4.36 2.21 17.55
C GLY A 552 -4.10 3.71 17.42
N GLY A 553 -4.72 4.39 16.45
CA GLY A 553 -4.53 5.82 16.19
C GLY A 553 -3.89 6.09 14.82
N ILE A 554 -3.72 7.37 14.50
CA ILE A 554 -3.02 7.80 13.29
C ILE A 554 -1.55 8.06 13.63
N ALA A 555 -0.64 7.48 12.86
CA ALA A 555 0.77 7.78 12.94
C ALA A 555 1.15 8.84 11.89
N LEU A 556 1.88 9.88 12.26
CA LEU A 556 2.23 10.99 11.38
C LEU A 556 3.73 10.91 11.09
N HIS A 557 4.08 10.61 9.85
CA HIS A 557 5.46 10.61 9.37
C HIS A 557 5.91 12.03 8.98
N GLU A 558 7.17 12.38 9.24
CA GLU A 558 7.75 13.73 9.03
C GLU A 558 6.86 14.89 9.56
N TRP A 559 6.18 14.67 10.69
CA TRP A 559 5.28 15.67 11.28
C TRP A 559 6.02 16.82 11.96
N ARG A 560 7.24 16.60 12.41
CA ARG A 560 8.02 17.57 13.19
C ARG A 560 8.84 18.46 12.27
#